data_AF-A0A940AAK5-F1
#
_entry.id   AF-A0A940AAK5-F1
#
_cell.length_a   1.000
_cell.length_b   1.000
_cell.length_c   1.000
_cell.angle_alpha   90.00
_cell.angle_beta   90.00
_cell.angle_gamma   90.00
#
_symmetry.space_group_name_H-M   'P 1'
#
loop_
_entity.id
_entity.type
_entity.pdbx_description
1 polymer ?
#
loop_
_entity_poly.entity_id
_entity_poly.type
_entity_poly.pdbx_seq_one_letter_code
_entity_poly.pdbx_strand_id
1 'polypeptide(L)'
;MNKYAERIEELRSLMRGRGWDAVIIWSGDPHQSEYPAERWKQVQWLTGFTGEAGDVVVTADHAGLWTDTRYFIQAVEQLEGTGAVLHKTRVPEQVLIPEWLRSQLGEGAVIAVDSLCTSATAADELGESFTVVGVPDLLSVLWEDRPGIPQTPVFRIQAGESREEKMEWLRGELAERGADAILLSALDEVAWVLNVRASDIEYNPMVISYLFVGQDFAKWFVLKEDVEDPVTEETFDALQGDGIELAPYNEVGLELSAFEGLLWLDSATVSLELREAAGGRGLEAPSPVARRKEQKNPQEIEWIREAHIRDGVAMEKFLYWLEKSVQAGKTVTEWDAAVRLGQYRAEIDDYQGDSFETISAYGKGAALPHYITPRTDSPVIEAHGLYLCDSGGQYLTGTTDITRTVPMGECTAE
;
A
#
# COMPACT_ATOMS: atom_id res chain seq x y z
N MET A 1 -1.86 7.64 30.91
CA MET A 1 -2.25 8.66 29.92
C MET A 1 -2.15 7.96 28.57
N ASN A 2 -3.19 8.03 27.73
CA ASN A 2 -3.19 7.32 26.45
C ASN A 2 -2.37 8.16 25.46
N LYS A 3 -1.23 7.62 25.00
CA LYS A 3 -0.30 8.34 24.11
C LYS A 3 -0.95 8.83 22.81
N TYR A 4 -1.99 8.15 22.31
CA TYR A 4 -2.70 8.55 21.10
C TYR A 4 -3.60 9.76 21.35
N ALA A 5 -4.22 9.84 22.53
CA ALA A 5 -4.98 11.02 22.93
C ALA A 5 -4.09 12.26 23.05
N GLU A 6 -2.86 12.10 23.54
CA GLU A 6 -1.85 13.18 23.59
C GLU A 6 -1.49 13.67 22.18
N ARG A 7 -1.20 12.75 21.25
CA ARG A 7 -0.89 13.06 19.83
C ARG A 7 -2.03 13.82 19.14
N ILE A 8 -3.28 13.43 19.37
CA ILE A 8 -4.45 14.13 18.82
C ILE A 8 -4.54 15.57 19.37
N GLU A 9 -4.22 15.79 20.65
CA GLU A 9 -4.24 17.15 21.22
C GLU A 9 -3.05 18.01 20.77
N GLU A 10 -1.88 17.41 20.53
CA GLU A 10 -0.74 18.07 19.91
C GLU A 10 -1.09 18.51 18.48
N LEU A 11 -1.76 17.66 17.70
CA LEU A 11 -2.26 18.01 16.37
C LEU A 11 -3.27 19.17 16.43
N ARG A 12 -4.21 19.14 17.37
CA ARG A 12 -5.14 20.27 17.59
C ARG A 12 -4.42 21.56 17.97
N SER A 13 -3.34 21.47 18.74
CA SER A 13 -2.51 22.63 19.09
C SER A 13 -1.84 23.22 17.85
N LEU A 14 -1.32 22.37 16.95
CA LEU A 14 -0.78 22.79 15.67
C LEU A 14 -1.86 23.46 14.79
N MET A 15 -3.05 22.86 14.70
CA MET A 15 -4.19 23.42 13.96
C MET A 15 -4.56 24.82 14.44
N ARG A 16 -4.71 25.02 15.75
CA ARG A 16 -5.01 26.34 16.34
C ARG A 16 -3.95 27.39 16.00
N GLY A 17 -2.67 27.00 16.02
CA GLY A 17 -1.57 27.89 15.67
C GLY A 17 -1.52 28.28 14.18
N ARG A 18 -2.12 27.45 13.30
CA ARG A 18 -2.11 27.63 11.85
C ARG A 18 -3.44 28.13 11.27
N GLY A 19 -4.50 28.15 12.07
CA GLY A 19 -5.84 28.54 11.63
C GLY A 19 -6.52 27.50 10.75
N TRP A 20 -6.28 26.21 11.01
CA TRP A 20 -6.92 25.10 10.31
C TRP A 20 -8.17 24.65 11.07
N ASP A 21 -9.29 24.49 10.35
CA ASP A 21 -10.56 24.03 10.92
C ASP A 21 -10.59 22.49 11.05
N ALA A 22 -9.95 21.79 10.12
CA ALA A 22 -9.71 20.35 10.20
C ALA A 22 -8.35 19.94 9.62
N VAL A 23 -7.89 18.76 10.03
CA VAL A 23 -6.81 18.01 9.39
C VAL A 23 -7.35 16.66 8.95
N ILE A 24 -7.01 16.24 7.73
CA ILE A 24 -7.27 14.89 7.24
C ILE A 24 -5.93 14.16 7.07
N ILE A 25 -5.86 12.94 7.61
CA ILE A 25 -4.77 12.00 7.44
C ILE A 25 -5.31 10.79 6.70
N TRP A 26 -4.94 10.65 5.43
CA TRP A 26 -5.26 9.49 4.60
C TRP A 26 -4.36 8.30 4.96
N SER A 27 -4.83 7.07 4.77
CA SER A 27 -4.01 5.86 5.03
C SER A 27 -2.94 5.57 3.97
N GLY A 28 -2.85 6.37 2.90
CA GLY A 28 -1.89 6.18 1.81
C GLY A 28 -0.50 6.78 2.06
N ASP A 29 0.42 6.44 1.17
CA ASP A 29 1.75 7.05 1.03
C ASP A 29 1.79 7.97 -0.22
N PRO A 30 2.95 8.55 -0.61
CA PRO A 30 3.04 9.40 -1.80
C PRO A 30 2.77 8.74 -3.15
N HIS A 31 2.62 7.41 -3.15
CA HIS A 31 2.39 6.58 -4.32
C HIS A 31 1.02 5.88 -4.28
N GLN A 32 0.20 6.20 -3.27
CA GLN A 32 -1.09 5.58 -3.00
C GLN A 32 -1.00 4.04 -2.85
N SER A 33 0.07 3.57 -2.21
CA SER A 33 0.24 2.16 -1.84
C SER A 33 -0.85 1.70 -0.87
N GLU A 34 -1.34 0.47 -1.04
CA GLU A 34 -2.28 -0.17 -0.10
C GLU A 34 -1.63 -0.48 1.25
N TYR A 35 -0.36 -0.91 1.23
CA TYR A 35 0.44 -1.21 2.41
C TYR A 35 1.55 -0.17 2.55
N PRO A 36 1.30 1.03 3.11
CA PRO A 36 2.34 2.04 3.26
C PRO A 36 3.49 1.51 4.13
N ALA A 37 4.73 1.86 3.77
CA ALA A 37 5.87 1.63 4.65
C ALA A 37 5.69 2.35 6.00
N GLU A 38 6.39 1.89 7.05
CA GLU A 38 6.31 2.43 8.42
C GLU A 38 6.42 3.97 8.49
N ARG A 39 7.20 4.60 7.60
CA ARG A 39 7.29 6.07 7.44
C ARG A 39 5.92 6.73 7.26
N TRP A 40 5.00 6.09 6.53
CA TRP A 40 3.71 6.65 6.12
C TRP A 40 2.52 6.02 6.84
N LYS A 41 2.73 5.19 7.87
CA LYS A 41 1.66 4.68 8.76
C LYS A 41 1.16 5.77 9.72
N GLN A 42 0.74 6.91 9.17
CA GLN A 42 0.34 8.13 9.89
C GLN A 42 -0.91 7.92 10.73
N VAL A 43 -1.90 7.19 10.20
CA VAL A 43 -3.14 6.84 10.90
C VAL A 43 -2.85 5.98 12.13
N GLN A 44 -2.00 4.97 11.99
CA GLN A 44 -1.56 4.12 13.09
C GLN A 44 -0.78 4.90 14.14
N TRP A 45 0.11 5.79 13.71
CA TRP A 45 0.84 6.65 14.64
C TRP A 45 -0.11 7.56 15.42
N LEU A 46 -1.08 8.20 14.76
CA LEU A 46 -1.99 9.15 15.39
C LEU A 46 -3.00 8.47 16.31
N THR A 47 -3.57 7.33 15.89
CA THR A 47 -4.75 6.74 16.56
C THR A 47 -4.50 5.35 17.16
N GLY A 48 -3.41 4.68 16.80
CA GLY A 48 -3.17 3.28 17.17
C GLY A 48 -3.92 2.25 16.33
N PHE A 49 -4.78 2.68 15.41
CA PHE A 49 -5.47 1.78 14.48
C PHE A 49 -4.50 1.16 13.48
N THR A 50 -4.49 -0.17 13.36
CA THR A 50 -3.53 -0.93 12.53
C THR A 50 -4.17 -1.59 11.31
N GLY A 51 -5.43 -1.26 10.98
CA GLY A 51 -6.08 -1.80 9.77
C GLY A 51 -5.50 -1.15 8.50
N GLU A 52 -5.54 -1.89 7.39
CA GLU A 52 -4.94 -1.46 6.11
C GLU A 52 -5.74 -0.34 5.43
N ALA A 53 -7.03 -0.22 5.76
CA ALA A 53 -7.87 0.86 5.24
C ALA A 53 -8.50 1.65 6.37
N GLY A 54 -8.18 2.94 6.46
CA GLY A 54 -8.95 3.85 7.28
C GLY A 54 -8.36 5.24 7.37
N ASP A 55 -9.19 6.26 7.21
CA ASP A 55 -8.77 7.65 7.15
C ASP A 55 -9.20 8.39 8.43
N VAL A 56 -8.39 9.36 8.86
CA VAL A 56 -8.63 10.10 10.10
C VAL A 56 -8.93 11.56 9.80
N VAL A 57 -9.99 12.07 10.43
CA VAL A 57 -10.30 13.51 10.44
C VAL A 57 -10.21 14.01 11.86
N VAL A 58 -9.44 15.09 12.07
CA VAL A 58 -9.36 15.80 13.35
C VAL A 58 -9.86 17.23 13.16
N THR A 59 -10.78 17.64 14.03
CA THR A 59 -11.30 19.01 14.15
C THR A 59 -10.97 19.54 15.56
N ALA A 60 -11.39 20.77 15.86
CA ALA A 60 -11.18 21.39 17.17
C ALA A 60 -11.72 20.55 18.35
N ASP A 61 -12.82 19.83 18.16
CA ASP A 61 -13.54 19.10 19.21
C ASP A 61 -13.85 17.63 18.87
N HIS A 62 -13.70 17.21 17.61
CA HIS A 62 -13.93 15.83 17.17
C HIS A 62 -12.67 15.19 16.57
N ALA A 63 -12.51 13.88 16.75
CA ALA A 63 -11.57 13.05 16.00
C ALA A 63 -12.33 11.79 15.52
N GLY A 64 -12.29 11.48 14.23
CA GLY A 64 -13.00 10.35 13.65
C GLY A 64 -12.10 9.49 12.77
N LEU A 65 -12.32 8.17 12.79
CA LEU A 65 -11.70 7.20 11.89
C LEU A 65 -12.78 6.63 10.96
N TRP A 66 -12.63 6.78 9.65
CA TRP A 66 -13.50 6.18 8.64
C TRP A 66 -12.88 4.89 8.14
N THR A 67 -13.52 3.76 8.38
CA THR A 67 -13.07 2.45 7.87
C THR A 67 -14.25 1.58 7.49
N ASP A 68 -14.01 0.49 6.77
CA ASP A 68 -15.03 -0.40 6.25
C ASP A 68 -15.31 -1.61 7.16
N THR A 69 -16.27 -2.44 6.75
CA THR A 69 -16.80 -3.57 7.52
C THR A 69 -15.75 -4.57 7.99
N ARG A 70 -14.59 -4.64 7.33
CA ARG A 70 -13.50 -5.56 7.70
C ARG A 70 -12.93 -5.23 9.09
N TYR A 71 -12.92 -3.95 9.47
CA TYR A 71 -12.19 -3.49 10.64
C TYR A 71 -13.07 -2.89 11.75
N PHE A 72 -14.40 -3.01 11.69
CA PHE A 72 -15.28 -2.39 12.71
C PHE A 72 -15.00 -2.86 14.13
N ILE A 73 -14.77 -4.15 14.32
CA ILE A 73 -14.49 -4.72 15.65
C ILE A 73 -13.11 -4.25 16.12
N GLN A 74 -12.09 -4.41 15.25
CA GLN A 74 -10.73 -3.96 15.51
C GLN A 74 -10.65 -2.46 15.83
N ALA A 75 -11.35 -1.61 15.08
CA ALA A 75 -11.36 -0.17 15.29
C ALA A 75 -11.96 0.21 16.64
N VAL A 76 -13.07 -0.44 17.06
CA VAL A 76 -13.66 -0.17 18.38
C VAL A 76 -12.68 -0.50 19.51
N GLU A 77 -11.97 -1.63 19.39
CA GLU A 77 -10.99 -2.06 20.40
C GLU A 77 -9.74 -1.16 20.40
N GLN A 78 -9.17 -0.86 19.23
CA GLN A 78 -7.92 -0.10 19.12
C GLN A 78 -8.09 1.40 19.40
N LEU A 79 -9.28 1.97 19.17
CA LEU A 79 -9.55 3.38 19.45
C LEU A 79 -9.93 3.65 20.91
N GLU A 80 -10.06 2.62 21.75
CA GLU A 80 -10.48 2.79 23.15
C GLU A 80 -9.51 3.72 23.91
N GLY A 81 -10.08 4.77 24.51
CA GLY A 81 -9.33 5.76 25.28
C GLY A 81 -8.47 6.73 24.46
N THR A 82 -8.49 6.65 23.13
CA THR A 82 -7.77 7.59 22.24
C THR A 82 -8.53 8.91 22.06
N GLY A 83 -9.86 8.89 22.24
CA GLY A 83 -10.74 10.02 21.96
C GLY A 83 -11.22 10.11 20.51
N ALA A 84 -10.68 9.28 19.61
CA ALA A 84 -11.21 9.12 18.26
C ALA A 84 -12.40 8.16 18.24
N VAL A 85 -13.34 8.38 17.32
CA VAL A 85 -14.55 7.55 17.18
C VAL A 85 -14.65 6.95 15.78
N LEU A 86 -15.20 5.73 15.72
CA LEU A 86 -15.43 5.02 14.46
C LEU A 86 -16.60 5.63 13.68
N HIS A 87 -16.33 5.98 12.42
CA HIS A 87 -17.30 6.24 11.36
C HIS A 87 -17.28 5.07 10.37
N LYS A 88 -18.45 4.48 10.14
CA LYS A 88 -18.57 3.25 9.34
C LYS A 88 -18.76 3.59 7.86
N THR A 89 -17.93 3.03 6.98
CA THR A 89 -18.09 3.11 5.53
C THR A 89 -18.52 1.76 4.95
N ARG A 90 -18.92 1.76 3.67
CA ARG A 90 -19.48 0.62 2.92
C ARG A 90 -20.73 0.02 3.58
N VAL A 91 -21.53 0.85 4.23
CA VAL A 91 -22.83 0.51 4.81
C VAL A 91 -23.91 1.48 4.29
N PRO A 92 -25.20 1.09 4.27
CA PRO A 92 -26.26 1.92 3.69
C PRO A 92 -26.36 3.34 4.30
N GLU A 93 -26.03 3.49 5.58
CA GLU A 93 -26.12 4.74 6.35
C GLU A 93 -24.79 5.49 6.44
N GLN A 94 -23.80 5.15 5.61
CA GLN A 94 -22.48 5.81 5.66
C GLN A 94 -22.59 7.32 5.41
N VAL A 95 -21.71 8.08 6.05
CA VAL A 95 -21.49 9.51 5.78
C VAL A 95 -20.02 9.66 5.43
N LEU A 96 -19.72 10.07 4.19
CA LEU A 96 -18.34 10.20 3.74
C LEU A 96 -17.69 11.46 4.31
N ILE A 97 -16.36 11.51 4.34
CA ILE A 97 -15.59 12.61 4.95
C ILE A 97 -16.02 13.99 4.43
N PRO A 98 -16.15 14.24 3.11
CA PRO A 98 -16.57 15.56 2.61
C PRO A 98 -18.00 15.95 3.04
N GLU A 99 -18.91 14.98 3.12
CA GLU A 99 -20.28 15.19 3.59
C GLU A 99 -20.32 15.49 5.09
N TRP A 100 -19.56 14.74 5.87
CA TRP A 100 -19.45 14.92 7.31
C TRP A 100 -18.85 16.29 7.63
N LEU A 101 -17.73 16.66 7.00
CA LEU A 101 -17.09 17.96 7.19
C LEU A 101 -18.04 19.11 6.84
N ARG A 102 -18.81 19.02 5.75
CA ARG A 102 -19.80 20.05 5.39
C ARG A 102 -20.87 20.20 6.46
N SER A 103 -21.31 19.08 7.04
CA SER A 103 -22.31 19.10 8.12
C SER A 103 -21.79 19.71 9.42
N GLN A 104 -20.49 19.58 9.71
CA GLN A 104 -19.89 20.04 10.96
C GLN A 104 -19.34 21.47 10.87
N LEU A 105 -18.70 21.83 9.76
CA LEU A 105 -17.93 23.07 9.61
C LEU A 105 -18.57 24.06 8.62
N GLY A 106 -19.44 23.58 7.73
CA GLY A 106 -19.97 24.38 6.62
C GLY A 106 -18.99 24.53 5.46
N GLU A 107 -19.41 25.24 4.41
CA GLU A 107 -18.57 25.52 3.23
C GLU A 107 -17.49 26.57 3.54
N GLY A 108 -16.35 26.45 2.86
CA GLY A 108 -15.24 27.40 2.95
C GLY A 108 -14.30 27.19 4.14
N ALA A 109 -14.54 26.19 4.98
CA ALA A 109 -13.62 25.79 6.05
C ALA A 109 -12.22 25.46 5.50
N VAL A 110 -11.19 25.70 6.32
CA VAL A 110 -9.79 25.46 5.97
C VAL A 110 -9.40 24.05 6.40
N ILE A 111 -9.16 23.19 5.42
CA ILE A 111 -8.84 21.77 5.62
C ILE A 111 -7.37 21.56 5.27
N ALA A 112 -6.56 21.22 6.26
CA ALA A 112 -5.16 20.88 6.03
C ALA A 112 -4.99 19.38 5.74
N VAL A 113 -4.12 19.07 4.79
CA VAL A 113 -3.81 17.69 4.38
C VAL A 113 -2.30 17.54 4.19
N ASP A 114 -1.78 16.32 4.35
CA ASP A 114 -0.41 16.02 3.92
C ASP A 114 -0.38 15.98 2.38
N SER A 115 0.19 17.00 1.75
CA SER A 115 0.19 17.11 0.28
C SER A 115 1.00 16.01 -0.40
N LEU A 116 1.96 15.40 0.31
CA LEU A 116 2.70 14.26 -0.21
C LEU A 116 1.83 13.01 -0.27
N CYS A 117 0.94 12.79 0.71
CA CYS A 117 0.16 11.54 0.84
C CYS A 117 -1.31 11.68 0.40
N THR A 118 -1.72 12.85 -0.07
CA THR A 118 -3.08 13.10 -0.59
C THR A 118 -3.05 13.05 -2.11
N SER A 119 -3.86 12.20 -2.73
CA SER A 119 -3.96 12.18 -4.20
C SER A 119 -4.62 13.45 -4.73
N ALA A 120 -4.33 13.80 -5.99
CA ALA A 120 -4.96 14.92 -6.66
C ALA A 120 -6.50 14.80 -6.67
N THR A 121 -7.03 13.61 -6.95
CA THR A 121 -8.48 13.35 -6.91
C THR A 121 -9.08 13.66 -5.54
N ALA A 122 -8.47 13.18 -4.45
CA ALA A 122 -8.96 13.43 -3.10
C ALA A 122 -8.92 14.92 -2.74
N ALA A 123 -7.87 15.63 -3.18
CA ALA A 123 -7.77 17.07 -2.98
C ALA A 123 -8.85 17.84 -3.75
N ASP A 124 -9.16 17.44 -4.98
CA ASP A 124 -10.20 18.09 -5.80
C ASP A 124 -11.60 17.87 -5.22
N GLU A 125 -11.91 16.65 -4.77
CA GLU A 125 -13.18 16.34 -4.09
C GLU A 125 -13.39 17.20 -2.84
N LEU A 126 -12.34 17.46 -2.06
CA LEU A 126 -12.39 18.39 -0.93
C LEU A 126 -12.52 19.85 -1.40
N GLY A 127 -11.81 20.22 -2.45
CA GLY A 127 -11.78 21.57 -3.03
C GLY A 127 -13.14 22.04 -3.57
N GLU A 128 -14.09 21.13 -3.83
CA GLU A 128 -15.46 21.50 -4.20
C GLU A 128 -16.20 22.31 -3.12
N SER A 129 -15.85 22.12 -1.84
CA SER A 129 -16.56 22.71 -0.71
C SER A 129 -15.68 23.45 0.29
N PHE A 130 -14.36 23.25 0.23
CA PHE A 130 -13.42 23.71 1.26
C PHE A 130 -12.20 24.42 0.68
N THR A 131 -11.52 25.19 1.53
CA THR A 131 -10.17 25.68 1.24
C THR A 131 -9.18 24.60 1.65
N VAL A 132 -8.61 23.88 0.68
CA VAL A 132 -7.59 22.86 0.95
C VAL A 132 -6.22 23.51 1.09
N VAL A 133 -5.51 23.18 2.16
CA VAL A 133 -4.12 23.60 2.41
C VAL A 133 -3.23 22.36 2.42
N GLY A 134 -2.46 22.20 1.35
CA GLY A 134 -1.40 21.20 1.29
C GLY A 134 -0.24 21.55 2.21
N VAL A 135 0.17 20.62 3.07
CA VAL A 135 1.36 20.74 3.91
C VAL A 135 2.22 19.51 3.69
N PRO A 136 3.34 19.61 2.96
CA PRO A 136 4.16 18.44 2.68
C PRO A 136 4.74 17.88 3.97
N ASP A 137 4.56 16.58 4.18
CA ASP A 137 5.04 15.86 5.36
C ASP A 137 4.48 16.45 6.67
N LEU A 138 3.16 16.70 6.72
CA LEU A 138 2.44 17.43 7.76
C LEU A 138 2.81 17.02 9.20
N LEU A 139 2.94 15.71 9.45
CA LEU A 139 3.23 15.18 10.78
C LEU A 139 4.72 15.19 11.16
N SER A 140 5.63 15.61 10.28
CA SER A 140 7.07 15.69 10.56
C SER A 140 7.42 16.53 11.79
N VAL A 141 6.61 17.56 12.09
CA VAL A 141 6.81 18.43 13.26
C VAL A 141 6.32 17.83 14.58
N LEU A 142 5.55 16.74 14.53
CA LEU A 142 5.00 16.07 15.72
C LEU A 142 5.62 14.67 15.94
N TRP A 143 6.06 14.02 14.88
CA TRP A 143 6.59 12.65 14.92
C TRP A 143 8.11 12.65 14.96
N GLU A 144 8.68 12.88 16.15
CA GLU A 144 10.14 12.98 16.34
C GLU A 144 10.90 11.67 16.06
N ASP A 145 10.35 10.52 16.46
CA ASP A 145 10.94 9.19 16.31
C ASP A 145 10.48 8.47 15.02
N ARG A 146 10.26 9.24 13.94
CA ARG A 146 9.68 8.71 12.71
C ARG A 146 10.64 7.78 11.97
N PRO A 147 10.20 6.58 11.55
CA PRO A 147 11.00 5.68 10.74
C PRO A 147 11.50 6.35 9.45
N GLY A 148 12.67 5.91 8.99
CA GLY A 148 13.19 6.26 7.68
C GLY A 148 12.39 5.61 6.55
N ILE A 149 12.62 6.08 5.31
CA ILE A 149 12.07 5.42 4.12
C ILE A 149 12.89 4.13 3.89
N PRO A 150 12.27 2.96 3.69
CA PRO A 150 12.98 1.73 3.41
C PRO A 150 13.84 1.83 2.14
N GLN A 151 15.03 1.24 2.20
CA GLN A 151 15.94 1.15 1.07
C GLN A 151 16.51 -0.29 1.01
N THR A 152 15.80 -1.20 0.34
CA THR A 152 16.28 -2.57 0.11
C THR A 152 16.98 -2.69 -1.24
N PRO A 153 17.76 -3.76 -1.49
CA PRO A 153 18.33 -4.02 -2.81
C PRO A 153 17.29 -4.01 -3.94
N VAL A 154 17.69 -3.51 -5.10
CA VAL A 154 16.90 -3.53 -6.33
C VAL A 154 17.45 -4.61 -7.25
N PHE A 155 16.57 -5.43 -7.81
CA PHE A 155 16.94 -6.48 -8.74
C PHE A 155 16.05 -6.48 -9.99
N ARG A 156 16.61 -6.97 -11.10
CA ARG A 156 15.89 -7.16 -12.36
C ARG A 156 15.12 -8.47 -12.37
N ILE A 157 14.00 -8.48 -13.08
CA ILE A 157 13.22 -9.70 -13.34
C ILE A 157 13.04 -9.96 -14.84
N GLN A 158 12.72 -11.19 -15.19
CA GLN A 158 12.21 -11.52 -16.52
C GLN A 158 10.70 -11.27 -16.56
N ALA A 159 10.20 -10.68 -17.66
CA ALA A 159 8.79 -10.30 -17.77
C ALA A 159 8.12 -10.69 -19.09
N GLY A 160 8.79 -11.50 -19.94
CA GLY A 160 8.29 -11.87 -21.27
C GLY A 160 8.26 -10.73 -22.31
N GLU A 161 8.45 -9.49 -21.88
CA GLU A 161 8.57 -8.27 -22.69
C GLU A 161 9.70 -7.41 -22.10
N SER A 162 10.56 -6.88 -22.96
CA SER A 162 11.71 -6.07 -22.58
C SER A 162 11.30 -4.66 -22.13
N ARG A 163 12.22 -3.97 -21.44
CA ARG A 163 12.02 -2.57 -21.06
C ARG A 163 11.93 -1.67 -22.28
N GLU A 164 12.75 -1.94 -23.30
CA GLU A 164 12.77 -1.21 -24.56
C GLU A 164 11.40 -1.26 -25.26
N GLU A 165 10.81 -2.46 -25.40
CA GLU A 165 9.47 -2.64 -25.98
C GLU A 165 8.39 -1.89 -25.19
N LYS A 166 8.44 -1.95 -23.85
CA LYS A 166 7.50 -1.21 -22.98
C LYS A 166 7.66 0.30 -23.10
N MET A 167 8.89 0.79 -23.21
CA MET A 167 9.18 2.22 -23.39
C MET A 167 8.74 2.71 -24.77
N GLU A 168 8.97 1.93 -25.84
CA GLU A 168 8.49 2.23 -27.18
C GLU A 168 6.96 2.33 -27.21
N TRP A 169 6.26 1.36 -26.60
CA TRP A 169 4.82 1.39 -26.46
C TRP A 169 4.34 2.64 -25.69
N LEU A 170 4.93 2.94 -24.53
CA LEU A 170 4.54 4.10 -23.70
C LEU A 170 4.73 5.42 -24.45
N ARG A 171 5.79 5.55 -25.26
CA ARG A 171 6.01 6.71 -26.14
C ARG A 171 4.98 6.81 -27.26
N GLY A 172 4.51 5.67 -27.77
CA GLY A 172 3.36 5.61 -28.67
C GLY A 172 2.09 6.18 -28.03
N GLU A 173 1.78 5.77 -26.79
CA GLU A 173 0.64 6.30 -26.03
C GLU A 173 0.74 7.81 -25.82
N LEU A 174 1.93 8.33 -25.48
CA LEU A 174 2.19 9.76 -25.37
C LEU A 174 1.86 10.49 -26.68
N ALA A 175 2.33 9.97 -27.81
CA ALA A 175 2.11 10.57 -29.13
C ALA A 175 0.62 10.56 -29.53
N GLU A 176 -0.09 9.45 -29.30
CA GLU A 176 -1.53 9.35 -29.57
C GLU A 176 -2.35 10.29 -28.70
N ARG A 177 -1.94 10.45 -27.43
CA ARG A 177 -2.61 11.33 -26.47
C ARG A 177 -2.25 12.81 -26.66
N GLY A 178 -1.16 13.10 -27.38
CA GLY A 178 -0.63 14.45 -27.55
C GLY A 178 0.02 15.02 -26.29
N ALA A 179 0.52 14.16 -25.40
CA ALA A 179 1.27 14.55 -24.22
C ALA A 179 2.79 14.53 -24.50
N ASP A 180 3.53 15.48 -23.93
CA ASP A 180 4.98 15.59 -24.13
C ASP A 180 5.75 14.65 -23.20
N ALA A 181 5.21 14.39 -22.01
CA ALA A 181 5.75 13.42 -21.05
C ALA A 181 4.67 12.88 -20.11
N ILE A 182 4.95 11.77 -19.43
CA ILE A 182 4.12 11.14 -18.39
C ILE A 182 4.94 10.92 -17.12
N LEU A 183 4.33 11.17 -15.96
CA LEU A 183 4.85 10.76 -14.66
C LEU A 183 4.09 9.52 -14.16
N LEU A 184 4.81 8.42 -13.99
CA LEU A 184 4.29 7.25 -13.29
C LEU A 184 4.61 7.37 -11.81
N SER A 185 3.56 7.41 -10.99
CA SER A 185 3.65 7.55 -9.53
C SER A 185 3.32 6.26 -8.78
N ALA A 186 2.45 5.41 -9.34
CA ALA A 186 2.16 4.10 -8.78
C ALA A 186 3.38 3.18 -8.89
N LEU A 187 3.81 2.61 -7.76
CA LEU A 187 5.07 1.84 -7.69
C LEU A 187 5.04 0.57 -8.54
N ASP A 188 3.87 -0.05 -8.67
CA ASP A 188 3.67 -1.26 -9.48
C ASP A 188 3.78 -0.99 -10.98
N GLU A 189 3.38 0.19 -11.43
CA GLU A 189 3.58 0.65 -12.80
C GLU A 189 5.06 0.91 -13.10
N VAL A 190 5.74 1.63 -12.20
CA VAL A 190 7.19 1.90 -12.33
C VAL A 190 7.97 0.57 -12.39
N ALA A 191 7.71 -0.32 -11.44
CA ALA A 191 8.33 -1.65 -11.38
C ALA A 191 8.03 -2.49 -12.64
N TRP A 192 6.81 -2.41 -13.19
CA TRP A 192 6.43 -3.15 -14.39
C TRP A 192 7.09 -2.62 -15.65
N VAL A 193 7.15 -1.30 -15.85
CA VAL A 193 7.79 -0.70 -17.03
C VAL A 193 9.29 -0.98 -17.02
N LEU A 194 9.93 -0.83 -15.86
CA LEU A 194 11.38 -1.00 -15.70
C LEU A 194 11.82 -2.45 -15.49
N ASN A 195 10.92 -3.43 -15.40
CA ASN A 195 11.26 -4.83 -15.10
C ASN A 195 12.18 -4.98 -13.86
N VAL A 196 11.95 -4.16 -12.82
CA VAL A 196 12.69 -4.20 -11.55
C VAL A 196 11.77 -4.48 -10.38
N ARG A 197 12.33 -5.00 -9.30
CA ARG A 197 11.63 -5.26 -8.03
C ARG A 197 12.55 -4.88 -6.86
N ALA A 198 11.96 -4.61 -5.72
CA ALA A 198 12.62 -4.44 -4.42
C ALA A 198 11.64 -4.89 -3.32
N SER A 199 12.02 -4.78 -2.06
CA SER A 199 11.20 -5.11 -0.90
C SER A 199 11.00 -3.88 -0.01
N ASP A 200 10.88 -2.70 -0.62
CA ASP A 200 10.70 -1.45 0.13
C ASP A 200 9.31 -1.36 0.78
N ILE A 201 8.33 -2.06 0.20
CA ILE A 201 6.98 -2.17 0.71
C ILE A 201 6.75 -3.60 1.21
N GLU A 202 6.22 -3.75 2.42
CA GLU A 202 5.94 -5.07 2.97
C GLU A 202 4.93 -5.81 2.07
N TYR A 203 5.19 -7.09 1.83
CA TYR A 203 4.39 -7.99 0.96
C TYR A 203 4.31 -7.64 -0.53
N ASN A 204 4.71 -6.43 -0.91
CA ASN A 204 4.58 -5.91 -2.26
C ASN A 204 5.98 -5.65 -2.83
N PRO A 205 6.43 -6.39 -3.86
CA PRO A 205 7.82 -6.36 -4.31
C PRO A 205 8.12 -5.10 -5.16
N MET A 206 7.98 -3.93 -4.55
CA MET A 206 7.99 -2.62 -5.20
C MET A 206 9.18 -1.80 -4.75
N VAL A 207 9.66 -0.93 -5.65
CA VAL A 207 10.75 0.01 -5.40
C VAL A 207 10.16 1.39 -5.21
N ILE A 208 10.37 2.04 -4.06
CA ILE A 208 9.87 3.41 -3.82
C ILE A 208 10.56 4.36 -4.80
N SER A 209 9.80 4.83 -5.80
CA SER A 209 10.34 5.59 -6.92
C SER A 209 9.26 6.24 -7.79
N TYR A 210 9.69 7.16 -8.66
CA TYR A 210 8.89 7.71 -9.75
C TYR A 210 9.60 7.48 -11.08
N LEU A 211 8.84 7.33 -12.16
CA LEU A 211 9.39 7.26 -13.51
C LEU A 211 8.79 8.37 -14.38
N PHE A 212 9.66 9.24 -14.90
CA PHE A 212 9.29 10.33 -15.78
C PHE A 212 9.76 10.04 -17.21
N VAL A 213 8.83 9.92 -18.15
CA VAL A 213 9.11 9.48 -19.53
C VAL A 213 8.61 10.53 -20.50
N GLY A 214 9.50 10.99 -21.38
CA GLY A 214 9.15 11.76 -22.57
C GLY A 214 9.44 10.99 -23.85
N GLN A 215 9.27 11.66 -24.99
CA GLN A 215 9.54 11.06 -26.31
C GLN A 215 10.99 10.59 -26.47
N ASP A 216 11.96 11.36 -25.95
CA ASP A 216 13.39 11.12 -26.17
C ASP A 216 14.18 10.86 -24.88
N PHE A 217 13.53 10.86 -23.71
CA PHE A 217 14.19 10.66 -22.42
C PHE A 217 13.34 9.77 -21.50
N ALA A 218 14.01 9.15 -20.52
CA ALA A 218 13.38 8.48 -19.39
C ALA A 218 14.26 8.70 -18.16
N LYS A 219 13.68 9.20 -17.07
CA LYS A 219 14.38 9.52 -15.82
C LYS A 219 13.68 8.81 -14.66
N TRP A 220 14.42 7.98 -13.94
CA TRP A 220 13.96 7.21 -12.80
C TRP A 220 14.45 7.86 -11.50
N PHE A 221 13.50 8.36 -10.71
CA PHE A 221 13.74 9.00 -9.42
C PHE A 221 13.61 7.96 -8.33
N VAL A 222 14.72 7.55 -7.71
CA VAL A 222 14.76 6.41 -6.80
C VAL A 222 15.59 6.71 -5.56
N LEU A 223 15.17 6.20 -4.40
CA LEU A 223 15.87 6.39 -3.13
C LEU A 223 16.70 5.14 -2.80
N LYS A 224 17.99 5.15 -3.19
CA LYS A 224 18.97 4.07 -2.90
C LYS A 224 20.35 4.61 -2.54
N GLU A 225 20.43 5.80 -1.93
CA GLU A 225 21.69 6.45 -1.59
C GLU A 225 22.48 5.68 -0.51
N ASP A 226 21.79 4.90 0.34
CA ASP A 226 22.41 4.13 1.43
C ASP A 226 22.60 2.63 1.09
N VAL A 227 22.33 2.23 -0.15
CA VAL A 227 22.39 0.82 -0.58
C VAL A 227 23.66 0.56 -1.37
N GLU A 228 24.66 0.03 -0.68
CA GLU A 228 25.89 -0.47 -1.30
C GLU A 228 25.78 -1.99 -1.47
N ASP A 229 25.17 -2.44 -2.57
CA ASP A 229 25.12 -3.86 -2.93
C ASP A 229 25.34 -4.12 -4.44
N PRO A 230 26.04 -5.22 -4.80
CA PRO A 230 26.38 -5.49 -6.20
C PRO A 230 25.17 -5.73 -7.12
N VAL A 231 24.02 -6.17 -6.58
CA VAL A 231 22.82 -6.46 -7.38
C VAL A 231 22.14 -5.16 -7.78
N THR A 232 22.07 -4.19 -6.86
CA THR A 232 21.58 -2.85 -7.16
C THR A 232 22.51 -2.14 -8.15
N GLU A 233 23.83 -2.20 -7.95
CA GLU A 233 24.82 -1.64 -8.89
C GLU A 233 24.66 -2.21 -10.31
N GLU A 234 24.61 -3.54 -10.45
CA GLU A 234 24.41 -4.20 -11.75
C GLU A 234 23.07 -3.81 -12.39
N THR A 235 22.02 -3.67 -11.57
CA THR A 235 20.70 -3.24 -12.02
C THR A 235 20.76 -1.82 -12.55
N PHE A 236 21.38 -0.89 -11.82
CA PHE A 236 21.53 0.51 -12.20
C PHE A 236 22.35 0.66 -13.49
N ASP A 237 23.49 -0.01 -13.59
CA ASP A 237 24.32 -0.04 -14.80
C ASP A 237 23.51 -0.51 -16.02
N ALA A 238 22.70 -1.56 -15.83
CA ALA A 238 21.85 -2.07 -16.90
C ALA A 238 20.73 -1.10 -17.28
N LEU A 239 20.11 -0.38 -16.34
CA LEU A 239 19.09 0.64 -16.67
C LEU A 239 19.72 1.83 -17.42
N GLN A 240 20.88 2.30 -16.97
CA GLN A 240 21.61 3.37 -17.65
C GLN A 240 22.07 2.95 -19.05
N GLY A 241 22.50 1.70 -19.22
CA GLY A 241 22.83 1.11 -20.53
C GLY A 241 21.65 1.11 -21.50
N ASP A 242 20.42 0.99 -21.00
CA ASP A 242 19.17 1.09 -21.78
C ASP A 242 18.69 2.56 -21.95
N GLY A 243 19.48 3.55 -21.53
CA GLY A 243 19.17 4.97 -21.67
C GLY A 243 18.25 5.54 -20.60
N ILE A 244 18.11 4.87 -19.45
CA ILE A 244 17.36 5.40 -18.30
C ILE A 244 18.30 6.23 -17.41
N GLU A 245 18.00 7.51 -17.26
CA GLU A 245 18.72 8.40 -16.35
C GLU A 245 18.30 8.13 -14.91
N LEU A 246 19.26 8.07 -13.98
CA LEU A 246 18.99 7.92 -12.54
C LEU A 246 19.03 9.29 -11.88
N ALA A 247 18.06 9.57 -11.01
CA ALA A 247 18.00 10.82 -10.24
C ALA A 247 17.59 10.54 -8.78
N PRO A 248 17.98 11.41 -7.83
CA PRO A 248 17.53 11.32 -6.44
C PRO A 248 16.01 11.42 -6.33
N TYR A 249 15.40 10.57 -5.50
CA TYR A 249 13.94 10.49 -5.31
C TYR A 249 13.26 11.84 -5.06
N ASN A 250 13.88 12.73 -4.28
CA ASN A 250 13.35 14.02 -3.88
C ASN A 250 13.44 15.12 -4.97
N GLU A 251 14.14 14.87 -6.08
CA GLU A 251 14.30 15.85 -7.17
C GLU A 251 13.13 15.83 -8.18
N VAL A 252 12.21 14.86 -8.08
CA VAL A 252 11.07 14.74 -9.01
C VAL A 252 10.23 16.02 -9.09
N GLY A 253 9.95 16.68 -7.96
CA GLY A 253 9.17 17.92 -7.95
C GLY A 253 9.88 19.08 -8.64
N LEU A 254 11.22 19.13 -8.55
CA LEU A 254 12.03 20.14 -9.24
C LEU A 254 11.99 19.91 -10.77
N GLU A 255 12.11 18.65 -11.20
CA GLU A 255 12.03 18.29 -12.62
C GLU A 255 10.68 18.67 -13.21
N LEU A 256 9.58 18.32 -12.53
CA LEU A 256 8.22 18.66 -12.98
C LEU A 256 8.01 20.16 -13.03
N SER A 257 8.54 20.90 -12.06
CA SER A 257 8.47 22.37 -12.04
C SER A 257 9.16 22.98 -13.26
N ALA A 258 10.34 22.48 -13.62
CA ALA A 258 11.14 22.97 -14.74
C ALA A 258 10.63 22.56 -16.13
N PHE A 259 9.83 21.49 -16.24
CA PHE A 259 9.40 20.94 -17.53
C PHE A 259 8.29 21.75 -18.20
N GLU A 260 8.53 22.37 -19.37
CA GLU A 260 7.57 23.28 -20.00
C GLU A 260 6.45 22.61 -20.84
N GLY A 261 6.51 21.30 -21.08
CA GLY A 261 5.54 20.56 -21.91
C GLY A 261 4.25 20.14 -21.19
N LEU A 262 3.33 19.54 -21.95
CA LEU A 262 2.09 18.95 -21.44
C LEU A 262 2.39 17.62 -20.73
N LEU A 263 2.07 17.55 -19.44
CA LEU A 263 2.34 16.40 -18.57
C LEU A 263 1.10 15.53 -18.44
N TRP A 264 1.20 14.25 -18.82
CA TRP A 264 0.17 13.27 -18.45
C TRP A 264 0.38 12.85 -16.99
N LEU A 265 -0.62 13.12 -16.15
CA LEU A 265 -0.65 12.71 -14.75
C LEU A 265 -1.90 11.86 -14.50
N ASP A 266 -1.77 10.77 -13.73
CA ASP A 266 -2.93 10.05 -13.21
C ASP A 266 -3.34 10.65 -11.87
N SER A 267 -4.48 11.35 -11.85
CA SER A 267 -4.96 12.05 -10.64
C SER A 267 -5.28 11.13 -9.47
N ALA A 268 -5.49 9.82 -9.72
CA ALA A 268 -5.72 8.84 -8.67
C ALA A 268 -4.43 8.46 -7.91
N THR A 269 -3.26 8.62 -8.53
CA THR A 269 -1.97 8.15 -7.98
C THR A 269 -0.87 9.22 -7.91
N VAL A 270 -1.09 10.39 -8.52
CA VAL A 270 -0.21 11.54 -8.30
C VAL A 270 -0.63 12.25 -7.02
N SER A 271 0.35 12.57 -6.18
CA SER A 271 0.11 13.37 -4.98
C SER A 271 -0.22 14.82 -5.32
N LEU A 272 -0.92 15.50 -4.40
CA LEU A 272 -1.23 16.92 -4.49
C LEU A 272 0.05 17.74 -4.67
N GLU A 273 1.11 17.42 -3.93
CA GLU A 273 2.41 18.08 -4.03
C GLU A 273 2.99 18.05 -5.46
N LEU A 274 3.01 16.86 -6.09
CA LEU A 274 3.57 16.71 -7.44
C LEU A 274 2.66 17.31 -8.50
N ARG A 275 1.34 17.28 -8.31
CA ARG A 275 0.41 18.01 -9.17
C ARG A 275 0.63 19.53 -9.10
N GLU A 276 0.83 20.07 -7.92
CA GLU A 276 1.13 21.50 -7.74
C GLU A 276 2.47 21.87 -8.38
N ALA A 277 3.51 21.02 -8.24
CA ALA A 277 4.79 21.18 -8.95
C ALA A 277 4.62 21.17 -10.48
N ALA A 278 3.68 20.38 -11.01
CA ALA A 278 3.34 20.40 -12.43
C ALA A 278 2.63 21.71 -12.86
N GLY A 279 2.18 22.56 -11.94
CA GLY A 279 1.81 23.96 -12.22
C GLY A 279 0.64 24.14 -13.23
N GLY A 280 -0.30 23.19 -13.27
CA GLY A 280 -1.46 23.24 -14.17
C GLY A 280 -1.20 22.77 -15.61
N ARG A 281 0.00 22.22 -15.89
CA ARG A 281 0.35 21.59 -17.18
C ARG A 281 -0.16 20.14 -17.30
N GLY A 282 -0.99 19.69 -16.35
CA GLY A 282 -1.49 18.32 -16.29
C GLY A 282 -2.60 18.04 -17.31
N LEU A 283 -2.36 17.12 -18.24
CA LEU A 283 -3.40 16.31 -18.84
C LEU A 283 -3.73 15.19 -17.86
N GLU A 284 -4.77 15.38 -17.06
CA GLU A 284 -5.20 14.38 -16.09
C GLU A 284 -6.00 13.26 -16.76
N ALA A 285 -5.49 12.04 -16.70
CA ALA A 285 -6.16 10.84 -17.18
C ALA A 285 -5.52 9.59 -16.55
N PRO A 286 -6.28 8.48 -16.41
CA PRO A 286 -5.74 7.23 -15.92
C PRO A 286 -4.49 6.80 -16.69
N SER A 287 -3.51 6.25 -15.98
CA SER A 287 -2.27 5.75 -16.58
C SER A 287 -2.57 4.65 -17.63
N PRO A 288 -1.90 4.66 -18.80
CA PRO A 288 -2.05 3.59 -19.78
C PRO A 288 -1.42 2.27 -19.27
N VAL A 289 -0.49 2.36 -18.30
CA VAL A 289 0.26 1.21 -17.77
C VAL A 289 -0.65 0.29 -16.97
N ALA A 290 -1.54 0.82 -16.12
CA ALA A 290 -2.53 0.05 -15.37
C ALA A 290 -3.25 -0.97 -16.26
N ARG A 291 -3.85 -0.50 -17.36
CA ARG A 291 -4.60 -1.35 -18.29
C ARG A 291 -3.71 -2.31 -19.07
N ARG A 292 -2.49 -1.90 -19.43
CA ARG A 292 -1.57 -2.75 -20.20
C ARG A 292 -1.07 -3.94 -19.39
N LYS A 293 -0.74 -3.73 -18.11
CA LYS A 293 -0.24 -4.79 -17.20
C LYS A 293 -1.34 -5.69 -16.65
N GLU A 294 -2.60 -5.27 -16.72
CA GLU A 294 -3.75 -6.14 -16.41
C GLU A 294 -3.78 -7.38 -17.32
N GLN A 295 -3.38 -7.23 -18.59
CA GLN A 295 -3.36 -8.29 -19.59
C GLN A 295 -2.00 -8.99 -19.65
N LYS A 296 -1.90 -10.11 -18.92
CA LYS A 296 -0.65 -10.87 -18.84
C LYS A 296 -0.30 -11.50 -20.19
N ASN A 297 0.96 -11.41 -20.57
CA ASN A 297 1.46 -12.06 -21.78
C ASN A 297 1.54 -13.59 -21.59
N PRO A 298 1.67 -14.39 -22.67
CA PRO A 298 1.69 -15.85 -22.57
C PRO A 298 2.76 -16.41 -21.62
N GLN A 299 3.93 -15.75 -21.53
CA GLN A 299 5.02 -16.18 -20.66
C GLN A 299 4.71 -15.90 -19.19
N GLU A 300 4.20 -14.71 -18.87
CA GLU A 300 3.72 -14.37 -17.51
C GLU A 300 2.62 -15.34 -17.06
N ILE A 301 1.68 -15.70 -17.94
CA ILE A 301 0.63 -16.68 -17.62
C ILE A 301 1.21 -18.06 -17.30
N GLU A 302 2.18 -18.53 -18.08
CA GLU A 302 2.85 -19.82 -17.83
C GLU A 302 3.59 -19.82 -16.48
N TRP A 303 4.34 -18.77 -16.20
CA TRP A 303 5.05 -18.59 -14.94
C TRP A 303 4.11 -18.52 -13.74
N ILE A 304 3.01 -17.77 -13.84
CA ILE A 304 1.99 -17.69 -12.79
C ILE A 304 1.38 -19.08 -12.52
N ARG A 305 1.10 -19.87 -13.57
CA ARG A 305 0.58 -21.25 -13.39
C ARG A 305 1.58 -22.11 -12.62
N GLU A 306 2.86 -22.04 -12.97
CA GLU A 306 3.89 -22.81 -12.28
C GLU A 306 4.06 -22.37 -10.81
N ALA A 307 4.02 -21.06 -10.54
CA ALA A 307 4.00 -20.54 -9.17
C ALA A 307 2.81 -21.11 -8.37
N HIS A 308 1.60 -21.11 -8.94
CA HIS A 308 0.40 -21.67 -8.29
C HIS A 308 0.48 -23.19 -8.07
N ILE A 309 1.11 -23.93 -8.98
CA ILE A 309 1.32 -25.38 -8.81
C ILE A 309 2.25 -25.64 -7.62
N ARG A 310 3.39 -24.93 -7.58
CA ARG A 310 4.40 -25.09 -6.51
C ARG A 310 3.86 -24.63 -5.15
N ASP A 311 3.16 -23.50 -5.09
CA ASP A 311 2.49 -23.03 -3.88
C ASP A 311 1.37 -23.97 -3.44
N GLY A 312 0.62 -24.55 -4.39
CA GLY A 312 -0.37 -25.58 -4.11
C GLY A 312 0.23 -26.81 -3.42
N VAL A 313 1.45 -27.24 -3.81
CA VAL A 313 2.17 -28.32 -3.12
C VAL A 313 2.57 -27.91 -1.70
N ALA A 314 2.99 -26.67 -1.48
CA ALA A 314 3.29 -26.15 -0.13
C ALA A 314 2.04 -26.14 0.76
N MET A 315 0.90 -25.68 0.22
CA MET A 315 -0.40 -25.71 0.91
C MET A 315 -0.85 -27.14 1.25
N GLU A 316 -0.72 -28.10 0.34
CA GLU A 316 -1.05 -29.51 0.62
C GLU A 316 -0.15 -30.13 1.69
N LYS A 317 1.17 -29.87 1.65
CA LYS A 317 2.10 -30.28 2.71
C LYS A 317 1.69 -29.70 4.06
N PHE A 318 1.31 -28.43 4.08
CA PHE A 318 0.85 -27.73 5.27
C PHE A 318 -0.43 -28.33 5.84
N LEU A 319 -1.48 -28.49 5.03
CA LEU A 319 -2.77 -29.05 5.47
C LEU A 319 -2.59 -30.47 6.02
N TYR A 320 -1.78 -31.30 5.34
CA TYR A 320 -1.43 -32.63 5.84
C TYR A 320 -0.70 -32.57 7.19
N TRP A 321 0.30 -31.69 7.32
CA TRP A 321 1.04 -31.52 8.57
C TRP A 321 0.13 -31.05 9.72
N LEU A 322 -0.77 -30.11 9.45
CA LEU A 322 -1.68 -29.53 10.45
C LEU A 322 -2.65 -30.62 10.96
N GLU A 323 -3.32 -31.31 10.04
CA GLU A 323 -4.25 -32.40 10.35
C GLU A 323 -3.56 -33.47 11.22
N LYS A 324 -2.37 -33.94 10.82
CA LYS A 324 -1.65 -34.99 11.54
C LYS A 324 -1.08 -34.53 12.87
N SER A 325 -0.69 -33.26 12.99
CA SER A 325 -0.18 -32.72 14.25
C SER A 325 -1.28 -32.63 15.30
N VAL A 326 -2.46 -32.12 14.93
CA VAL A 326 -3.63 -32.03 15.82
C VAL A 326 -4.15 -33.42 16.19
N GLN A 327 -4.28 -34.35 15.22
CA GLN A 327 -4.69 -35.74 15.49
C GLN A 327 -3.72 -36.49 16.43
N ALA A 328 -2.42 -36.16 16.38
CA ALA A 328 -1.42 -36.74 17.27
C ALA A 328 -1.40 -36.09 18.66
N GLY A 329 -2.29 -35.14 18.95
CA GLY A 329 -2.37 -34.43 20.23
C GLY A 329 -1.26 -33.41 20.44
N LYS A 330 -0.60 -32.93 19.37
CA LYS A 330 0.35 -31.82 19.49
C LYS A 330 -0.41 -30.52 19.66
N THR A 331 0.05 -29.66 20.56
CA THR A 331 -0.43 -28.28 20.65
C THR A 331 0.11 -27.49 19.47
N VAL A 332 -0.79 -26.96 18.64
CA VAL A 332 -0.48 -26.08 17.51
C VAL A 332 -1.35 -24.85 17.67
N THR A 333 -0.74 -23.67 17.71
CA THR A 333 -1.46 -22.40 17.71
C THR A 333 -1.73 -21.91 16.28
N GLU A 334 -2.63 -20.95 16.12
CA GLU A 334 -2.84 -20.24 14.85
C GLU A 334 -1.53 -19.65 14.32
N TRP A 335 -0.72 -19.04 15.18
CA TRP A 335 0.59 -18.51 14.81
C TRP A 335 1.58 -19.60 14.36
N ASP A 336 1.64 -20.73 15.08
CA ASP A 336 2.48 -21.86 14.67
C ASP A 336 2.09 -22.37 13.27
N ALA A 337 0.79 -22.41 12.97
CA ALA A 337 0.28 -22.82 11.67
C ALA A 337 0.67 -21.83 10.56
N ALA A 338 0.53 -20.52 10.78
CA ALA A 338 0.95 -19.49 9.83
C ALA A 338 2.46 -19.58 9.53
N VAL A 339 3.29 -19.63 10.58
CA VAL A 339 4.75 -19.77 10.44
C VAL A 339 5.11 -21.05 9.69
N ARG A 340 4.40 -22.15 9.95
CA ARG A 340 4.68 -23.43 9.28
C ARG A 340 4.37 -23.39 7.79
N LEU A 341 3.29 -22.73 7.37
CA LEU A 341 3.00 -22.55 5.96
C LEU A 341 4.10 -21.72 5.27
N GLY A 342 4.51 -20.61 5.88
CA GLY A 342 5.63 -19.79 5.38
C GLY A 342 6.93 -20.59 5.24
N GLN A 343 7.23 -21.52 6.17
CA GLN A 343 8.37 -22.42 6.07
C GLN A 343 8.29 -23.35 4.85
N TYR A 344 7.11 -23.91 4.53
CA TYR A 344 6.94 -24.75 3.36
C TYR A 344 7.06 -23.95 2.05
N ARG A 345 6.61 -22.70 2.02
CA ARG A 345 6.82 -21.81 0.87
C ARG A 345 8.29 -21.43 0.69
N ALA A 346 9.01 -21.21 1.78
CA ALA A 346 10.45 -20.91 1.75
C ALA A 346 11.32 -22.08 1.23
N GLU A 347 10.76 -23.30 1.09
CA GLU A 347 11.42 -24.41 0.39
C GLU A 347 11.38 -24.25 -1.15
N ILE A 348 10.62 -23.29 -1.69
CA ILE A 348 10.49 -23.04 -3.13
C ILE A 348 11.59 -22.05 -3.56
N ASP A 349 12.43 -22.46 -4.51
CA ASP A 349 13.69 -21.77 -4.88
C ASP A 349 13.56 -20.27 -5.21
N ASP A 350 12.44 -19.83 -5.81
CA ASP A 350 12.23 -18.45 -6.23
C ASP A 350 11.28 -17.65 -5.32
N TYR A 351 10.95 -18.18 -4.14
CA TYR A 351 10.12 -17.50 -3.13
C TYR A 351 10.78 -16.21 -2.63
N GLN A 352 10.00 -15.14 -2.54
CA GLN A 352 10.43 -13.78 -2.17
C GLN A 352 9.75 -13.25 -0.89
N GLY A 353 8.93 -14.06 -0.22
CA GLY A 353 8.14 -13.65 0.94
C GLY A 353 6.64 -13.85 0.72
N ASP A 354 5.84 -13.63 1.75
CA ASP A 354 4.38 -13.74 1.65
C ASP A 354 3.82 -12.54 0.84
N SER A 355 2.68 -12.73 0.17
CA SER A 355 2.01 -11.68 -0.60
C SER A 355 1.06 -10.81 0.23
N PHE A 356 0.79 -11.21 1.47
CA PHE A 356 0.11 -10.45 2.53
C PHE A 356 0.29 -11.18 3.87
N GLU A 357 -0.08 -10.56 4.99
CA GLU A 357 -0.01 -11.23 6.30
C GLU A 357 -0.95 -12.44 6.33
N THR A 358 -0.42 -13.62 6.64
CA THR A 358 -1.22 -14.86 6.65
C THR A 358 -2.31 -14.77 7.73
N ILE A 359 -3.56 -14.92 7.29
CA ILE A 359 -4.72 -15.09 8.17
C ILE A 359 -4.80 -16.57 8.52
N SER A 360 -4.48 -16.90 9.76
CA SER A 360 -4.60 -18.25 10.33
C SER A 360 -5.57 -18.16 11.48
N ALA A 361 -6.77 -18.71 11.29
CA ALA A 361 -7.89 -18.42 12.18
C ALA A 361 -8.70 -19.67 12.50
N TYR A 362 -8.86 -19.94 13.79
CA TYR A 362 -9.60 -21.08 14.32
C TYR A 362 -10.89 -20.63 15.01
N GLY A 363 -11.97 -21.36 14.76
CA GLY A 363 -13.26 -21.12 15.40
C GLY A 363 -13.76 -19.69 15.18
N LYS A 364 -13.86 -18.89 16.25
CA LYS A 364 -14.41 -17.54 16.19
C LYS A 364 -13.55 -16.55 15.42
N GLY A 365 -12.22 -16.75 15.39
CA GLY A 365 -11.32 -15.90 14.61
C GLY A 365 -11.68 -15.93 13.11
N ALA A 366 -12.06 -17.11 12.60
CA ALA A 366 -12.42 -17.32 11.20
C ALA A 366 -13.70 -16.58 10.75
N ALA A 367 -14.47 -16.01 11.69
CA ALA A 367 -15.62 -15.15 11.37
C ALA A 367 -15.22 -13.70 11.05
N LEU A 368 -13.97 -13.32 11.27
CA LEU A 368 -13.44 -11.98 11.01
C LEU A 368 -12.71 -11.98 9.66
N PRO A 369 -13.18 -11.24 8.63
CA PRO A 369 -12.62 -11.30 7.29
C PRO A 369 -11.12 -11.00 7.21
N HIS A 370 -10.64 -9.99 7.95
CA HIS A 370 -9.23 -9.60 8.02
C HIS A 370 -8.71 -9.83 9.45
N TYR A 371 -8.84 -11.07 9.93
CA TYR A 371 -8.32 -11.46 11.25
C TYR A 371 -6.79 -11.32 11.29
N ILE A 372 -6.29 -10.55 12.25
CA ILE A 372 -4.85 -10.47 12.51
C ILE A 372 -4.45 -11.63 13.42
N THR A 373 -3.72 -12.59 12.87
CA THR A 373 -3.20 -13.75 13.59
C THR A 373 -2.32 -13.30 14.78
N PRO A 374 -2.71 -13.53 16.05
CA PRO A 374 -1.97 -13.03 17.19
C PRO A 374 -0.63 -13.74 17.32
N ARG A 375 0.47 -12.98 17.39
CA ARG A 375 1.83 -13.53 17.63
C ARG A 375 2.03 -13.99 19.07
N THR A 376 1.30 -13.39 20.00
CA THR A 376 1.32 -13.69 21.44
C THR A 376 -0.06 -14.12 21.88
N ASP A 377 -0.14 -15.06 22.82
CA ASP A 377 -1.40 -15.63 23.32
C ASP A 377 -2.32 -16.13 22.18
N SER A 378 -1.68 -16.67 21.12
CA SER A 378 -2.33 -17.18 19.93
C SER A 378 -3.26 -18.36 20.27
N PRO A 379 -4.53 -18.37 19.81
CA PRO A 379 -5.45 -19.46 20.03
C PRO A 379 -4.88 -20.83 19.60
N VAL A 380 -5.18 -21.86 20.38
CA VAL A 380 -4.83 -23.24 20.07
C VAL A 380 -5.86 -23.84 19.12
N ILE A 381 -5.38 -24.52 18.07
CA ILE A 381 -6.21 -25.25 17.11
C ILE A 381 -6.58 -26.60 17.72
N GLU A 382 -7.88 -26.82 17.93
CA GLU A 382 -8.40 -28.05 18.56
C GLU A 382 -8.85 -29.09 17.51
N ALA A 383 -9.00 -30.35 17.93
CA ALA A 383 -9.44 -31.46 17.08
C ALA A 383 -10.98 -31.48 16.82
N HIS A 384 -11.58 -30.30 16.64
CA HIS A 384 -12.99 -30.09 16.31
C HIS A 384 -13.18 -28.70 15.69
N GLY A 385 -14.34 -28.43 15.08
CA GLY A 385 -14.63 -27.11 14.50
C GLY A 385 -13.86 -26.82 13.21
N LEU A 386 -13.88 -25.56 12.81
CA LEU A 386 -13.33 -25.08 11.53
C LEU A 386 -12.03 -24.29 11.73
N TYR A 387 -11.09 -24.51 10.82
CA TYR A 387 -9.88 -23.71 10.65
C TYR A 387 -9.90 -23.06 9.27
N LEU A 388 -9.63 -21.76 9.20
CA LEU A 388 -9.49 -20.98 7.98
C LEU A 388 -8.04 -20.52 7.85
N CYS A 389 -7.48 -20.68 6.66
CA CYS A 389 -6.19 -20.13 6.29
C CYS A 389 -6.36 -19.32 5.01
N ASP A 390 -6.09 -18.02 5.07
CA ASP A 390 -5.96 -17.13 3.92
C ASP A 390 -4.51 -16.67 3.81
N SER A 391 -3.89 -16.89 2.66
CA SER A 391 -2.44 -16.73 2.54
C SER A 391 -2.00 -16.70 1.09
N GLY A 392 -0.82 -16.14 0.82
CA GLY A 392 -0.22 -16.20 -0.50
C GLY A 392 1.29 -15.95 -0.46
N GLY A 393 1.97 -16.22 -1.58
CA GLY A 393 3.41 -16.02 -1.73
C GLY A 393 3.76 -15.13 -2.91
N GLN A 394 4.85 -14.39 -2.77
CA GLN A 394 5.56 -13.73 -3.86
C GLN A 394 6.65 -14.66 -4.37
N TYR A 395 6.74 -14.80 -5.69
CA TYR A 395 7.76 -15.57 -6.39
C TYR A 395 8.32 -14.72 -7.53
N LEU A 396 9.55 -14.97 -7.97
CA LEU A 396 10.11 -14.29 -9.15
C LEU A 396 9.24 -14.46 -10.41
N THR A 397 8.43 -15.53 -10.43
CA THR A 397 7.57 -15.95 -11.54
C THR A 397 6.09 -15.61 -11.35
N GLY A 398 5.66 -15.08 -10.21
CA GLY A 398 4.27 -14.71 -9.99
C GLY A 398 3.91 -14.50 -8.53
N THR A 399 2.64 -14.14 -8.30
CA THR A 399 2.06 -13.92 -6.97
C THR A 399 0.89 -14.88 -6.79
N THR A 400 0.75 -15.47 -5.61
CA THR A 400 -0.39 -16.32 -5.25
C THR A 400 -1.24 -15.69 -4.17
N ASP A 401 -2.50 -16.10 -4.12
CA ASP A 401 -3.50 -15.78 -3.10
C ASP A 401 -4.49 -16.95 -3.03
N ILE A 402 -4.61 -17.57 -1.86
CA ILE A 402 -5.40 -18.78 -1.66
C ILE A 402 -5.96 -18.88 -0.23
N THR A 403 -7.29 -18.97 -0.17
CA THR A 403 -8.02 -19.30 1.04
C THR A 403 -8.47 -20.77 1.08
N ARG A 404 -8.34 -21.43 2.23
CA ARG A 404 -8.96 -22.72 2.52
C ARG A 404 -9.62 -22.71 3.90
N THR A 405 -10.82 -23.27 3.97
CA THR A 405 -11.48 -23.60 5.24
C THR A 405 -11.61 -25.10 5.34
N VAL A 406 -11.08 -25.68 6.41
CA VAL A 406 -11.03 -27.13 6.62
C VAL A 406 -11.59 -27.49 8.00
N PRO A 407 -12.28 -28.64 8.13
CA PRO A 407 -12.67 -29.17 9.41
C PRO A 407 -11.46 -29.76 10.13
N MET A 408 -11.29 -29.43 11.41
CA MET A 408 -10.25 -30.01 12.28
C MET A 408 -10.72 -31.25 13.06
N GLY A 409 -11.99 -31.63 12.87
CA GLY A 409 -12.63 -32.79 13.48
C GLY A 409 -14.15 -32.70 13.35
N GLU A 410 -14.87 -33.07 14.41
CA GLU A 410 -16.33 -32.94 14.44
C GLU A 410 -16.75 -31.47 14.28
N CYS A 411 -17.69 -31.23 13.37
CA CYS A 411 -18.32 -29.92 13.16
C CYS A 411 -19.80 -30.02 13.53
N THR A 412 -20.41 -28.87 13.85
CA THR A 412 -21.87 -28.76 14.00
C THR A 412 -22.57 -29.01 12.66
N ALA A 413 -23.90 -29.17 12.71
CA ALA A 413 -24.71 -29.35 11.50
C ALA A 413 -24.93 -28.03 10.73
N GLU A 414 -25.03 -26.91 11.47
CA GLU A 414 -24.77 -25.56 10.94
C GLU A 414 -23.27 -25.44 10.68
#